data_AF-A0A8A1M238-F1
#
_entry.id   AF-A0A8A1M238-F1
#
_cell.length_a   1.000
_cell.length_b   1.000
_cell.length_c   1.000
_cell.angle_alpha   90.00
_cell.angle_beta   90.00
_cell.angle_gamma   90.00
#
_symmetry.space_group_name_H-M   'P 1'
#
loop_
_entity.id
_entity.type
_entity.pdbx_description
1 polymer ?
#
loop_
_entity_poly.entity_id
_entity_poly.type
_entity_poly.pdbx_seq_one_letter_code
_entity_poly.pdbx_strand_id
1 'polypeptide(L)'
;MDQQSLPPELTTEGHGLGTVVAESCGLSDIYPTSKYPGARVDAYLFTPCGFSANGVVPAPPSDTNATSKPASGSHYFTVHVTPEPHCSYASFETNVPQLQSGRGASEIVEHVVDIFKPGRFSVTLFETKKRPDTNATNNNSTDNTNDVNGAVSASNRNANGKSHQSHGDQRQLKRNQNAAVRDEKMERIPGYRRIDRIVHDLDGYDLVFRYYERNDWRGGAPRIGEHVL
;
A
#
# COMPACT_ATOMS: atom_id res chain seq x y z
N MET A 1 30.04 30.09 36.08
CA MET A 1 28.93 29.12 35.91
C MET A 1 28.98 28.72 34.46
N ASP A 2 29.64 27.61 34.17
CA ASP A 2 29.70 27.10 32.81
C ASP A 2 28.31 26.61 32.43
N GLN A 3 27.71 27.32 31.49
CA GLN A 3 26.41 26.97 30.93
C GLN A 3 26.67 25.73 30.07
N GLN A 4 26.48 24.56 30.66
CA GLN A 4 26.67 23.29 29.98
C GLN A 4 25.60 23.19 28.89
N SER A 5 25.97 23.57 27.66
CA SER A 5 25.08 23.53 26.52
C SER A 5 24.62 22.10 26.33
N LEU A 6 23.31 21.90 26.23
CA LEU A 6 22.78 20.59 25.87
C LEU A 6 23.39 20.16 24.51
N PRO A 7 23.71 18.87 24.33
CA PRO A 7 24.04 18.31 23.03
C PRO A 7 23.02 18.77 21.98
N PRO A 8 23.43 19.09 20.73
CA PRO A 8 22.53 19.53 19.67
C PRO A 8 21.35 18.58 19.47
N GLU A 9 21.55 17.27 19.68
CA GLU A 9 20.52 16.22 19.57
C GLU A 9 19.44 16.32 20.65
N LEU A 10 19.71 17.01 21.76
CA LEU A 10 18.76 17.27 22.85
C LEU A 10 18.10 18.65 22.73
N THR A 11 18.38 19.39 21.66
CA THR A 11 17.72 20.67 21.38
C THR A 11 16.49 20.47 20.50
N THR A 12 15.50 21.36 20.62
CA THR A 12 14.29 21.34 19.78
C THR A 12 14.52 21.93 18.38
N GLU A 13 15.74 22.40 18.08
CA GLU A 13 16.06 23.08 16.82
C GLU A 13 15.91 22.14 15.62
N GLY A 14 16.46 20.92 15.72
CA GLY A 14 16.34 19.92 14.65
C GLY A 14 14.88 19.57 14.34
N HIS A 15 14.01 19.51 15.36
CA HIS A 15 12.58 19.32 15.17
C HIS A 15 11.91 20.53 14.51
N GLY A 16 12.21 21.74 14.99
CA GLY A 16 11.65 22.97 14.40
C GLY A 16 12.00 23.12 12.92
N LEU A 17 13.26 22.90 12.56
CA LEU A 17 13.70 22.91 11.17
C LEU A 17 13.12 21.73 10.37
N GLY A 18 13.05 20.54 10.98
CA GLY A 18 12.43 19.36 10.39
C GLY A 18 10.95 19.59 10.02
N THR A 19 10.18 20.21 10.90
CA THR A 19 8.78 20.58 10.64
C THR A 19 8.67 21.51 9.43
N VAL A 20 9.49 22.56 9.36
CA VAL A 20 9.49 23.49 8.22
C VAL A 20 9.83 22.76 6.91
N VAL A 21 10.82 21.87 6.93
CA VAL A 21 11.16 21.05 5.75
C VAL A 21 9.99 20.17 5.34
N ALA A 22 9.38 19.44 6.28
CA ALA A 22 8.26 18.53 6.01
C ALA A 22 7.03 19.25 5.42
N GLU A 23 6.72 20.44 5.93
CA GLU A 23 5.62 21.27 5.40
C GLU A 23 5.97 21.85 4.02
N SER A 24 7.15 22.43 3.87
CA SER A 24 7.55 23.11 2.63
C SER A 24 7.71 22.17 1.43
N CYS A 25 8.11 20.91 1.66
CA CYS A 25 8.28 19.93 0.59
C CYS A 25 7.00 19.12 0.30
N GLY A 26 5.93 19.31 1.08
CA GLY A 26 4.65 18.59 0.91
C GLY A 26 4.60 17.22 1.61
N LEU A 27 5.59 16.86 2.41
CA LEU A 27 5.60 15.59 3.15
C LEU A 27 4.42 15.49 4.14
N SER A 28 4.07 16.60 4.79
CA SER A 28 2.92 16.69 5.69
C SER A 28 1.57 16.38 5.00
N ASP A 29 1.52 16.49 3.67
CA ASP A 29 0.31 16.29 2.87
C ASP A 29 0.22 14.88 2.24
N ILE A 30 1.16 13.97 2.52
CA ILE A 30 1.04 12.57 2.09
C ILE A 30 -0.26 11.95 2.66
N TYR A 31 -0.55 12.22 3.92
CA TYR A 31 -1.80 11.84 4.58
C TYR A 31 -2.47 13.07 5.21
N PRO A 32 -3.19 13.88 4.41
CA PRO A 32 -3.67 15.18 4.84
C PRO A 32 -4.79 15.04 5.89
N THR A 33 -4.82 15.97 6.83
CA THR A 33 -5.79 15.97 7.94
C THR A 33 -7.24 16.12 7.51
N SER A 34 -7.49 16.68 6.31
CA SER A 34 -8.82 16.73 5.68
C SER A 34 -9.41 15.35 5.42
N LYS A 35 -8.56 14.34 5.23
CA LYS A 35 -8.94 12.96 4.94
C LYS A 35 -8.65 12.02 6.11
N TYR A 36 -7.60 12.30 6.87
CA TYR A 36 -7.20 11.54 8.05
C TYR A 36 -7.17 12.48 9.26
N PRO A 37 -8.34 12.82 9.85
CA PRO A 37 -8.40 13.70 11.00
C PRO A 37 -7.51 13.19 12.13
N GLY A 38 -6.58 14.03 12.60
CA GLY A 38 -5.62 13.68 13.64
C GLY A 38 -4.33 13.02 13.15
N ALA A 39 -4.11 12.92 11.83
CA ALA A 39 -2.78 12.60 11.30
C ALA A 39 -1.75 13.65 11.74
N ARG A 40 -0.55 13.18 12.08
CA ARG A 40 0.55 14.00 12.61
C ARG A 40 1.88 13.53 12.04
N VAL A 41 2.80 14.47 11.88
CA VAL A 41 4.18 14.23 11.45
C VAL A 41 5.12 14.83 12.49
N ASP A 42 6.07 14.02 12.96
CA ASP A 42 7.24 14.49 13.69
C ASP A 42 8.46 14.33 12.79
N ALA A 43 9.18 15.42 12.56
CA ALA A 43 10.27 15.51 11.60
C ALA A 43 11.50 16.13 12.26
N TYR A 44 12.68 15.69 11.82
CA TYR A 44 13.97 16.12 12.36
C TYR A 44 14.97 16.38 11.23
N LEU A 45 15.60 17.54 11.26
CA LEU A 45 16.70 17.91 10.36
C LEU A 45 18.04 17.75 11.09
N PHE A 46 18.93 16.94 10.53
CA PHE A 46 20.26 16.66 11.08
C PHE A 46 21.29 17.70 10.62
N THR A 47 22.31 17.89 11.46
CA THR A 47 23.50 18.69 11.13
C THR A 47 24.67 17.74 10.89
N PRO A 48 25.48 17.91 9.81
CA PRO A 48 25.43 19.00 8.84
C PRO A 48 24.33 18.87 7.77
N CYS A 49 23.78 17.67 7.58
CA CYS A 49 22.64 17.41 6.71
C CYS A 49 22.02 16.06 7.06
N GLY A 50 20.87 15.75 6.46
CA GLY A 50 20.10 14.54 6.72
C GLY A 50 18.71 14.90 7.23
N PHE A 51 17.71 14.07 6.93
CA PHE A 51 16.33 14.31 7.35
C PHE A 51 15.66 13.00 7.70
N SER A 52 14.85 12.99 8.76
CA SER A 52 13.98 11.86 9.09
C SER A 52 12.63 12.36 9.58
N ALA A 53 11.58 11.61 9.27
CA ALA A 53 10.25 11.90 9.77
C ALA A 53 9.47 10.62 10.05
N ASN A 54 8.67 10.66 11.11
CA ASN A 54 7.69 9.64 11.44
C ASN A 54 6.29 10.26 11.42
N GLY A 55 5.38 9.63 10.70
CA GLY A 55 3.97 10.00 10.67
C GLY A 55 3.11 8.98 11.39
N VAL A 56 2.13 9.46 12.16
CA VAL A 56 1.07 8.64 12.74
C VAL A 56 -0.24 9.02 12.07
N VAL A 57 -0.93 8.03 11.51
CA VAL A 57 -2.16 8.20 10.74
C VAL A 57 -3.28 7.40 11.40
N PRO A 58 -4.25 8.06 12.05
CA PRO A 58 -5.37 7.35 12.66
C PRO A 58 -6.15 6.51 11.65
N ALA A 59 -6.62 5.33 12.06
CA ALA A 59 -7.54 4.56 11.23
C ALA A 59 -8.82 5.38 10.98
N PRO A 60 -9.37 5.37 9.76
CA PRO A 60 -10.64 6.04 9.50
C PRO A 60 -11.73 5.42 10.39
N PRO A 61 -12.73 6.23 10.81
CA PRO A 61 -13.87 5.70 11.54
C PRO A 61 -14.54 4.59 10.71
N SER A 62 -14.83 3.45 11.34
CA SER A 62 -15.55 2.37 10.66
C SER A 62 -16.96 2.85 10.34
N ASP A 63 -17.34 2.86 9.06
CA ASP A 63 -18.72 3.07 8.64
C ASP A 63 -19.63 1.96 9.19
N THR A 64 -20.19 2.17 10.37
CA THR A 64 -21.42 1.52 10.80
C THR A 64 -22.23 2.52 11.62
N ASN A 65 -23.52 2.63 11.31
CA ASN A 65 -24.56 3.08 12.24
C ASN A 65 -24.69 2.11 13.43
N ALA A 66 -23.57 1.76 14.05
CA ALA A 66 -23.50 0.95 15.25
C ALA A 66 -22.81 1.81 16.31
N THR A 67 -23.46 1.91 17.46
CA THR A 67 -23.06 2.57 18.69
C THR A 67 -21.81 1.93 19.33
N SER A 68 -20.86 1.44 18.53
CA SER A 68 -19.73 0.62 18.96
C SER A 68 -18.43 1.11 18.36
N LYS A 69 -17.69 1.86 19.18
CA LYS A 69 -16.23 2.04 19.23
C LYS A 69 -15.53 2.42 17.91
N PRO A 70 -14.82 3.57 17.83
CA PRO A 70 -13.97 3.87 16.68
C PRO A 70 -13.01 2.71 16.43
N ALA A 71 -12.77 2.38 15.16
CA ALA A 71 -11.80 1.37 14.75
C ALA A 71 -10.48 1.65 15.48
N SER A 72 -10.13 0.81 16.47
CA SER A 72 -8.99 1.07 17.32
C SER A 72 -7.72 0.72 16.55
N GLY A 73 -7.03 1.72 16.01
CA GLY A 73 -5.77 1.52 15.32
C GLY A 73 -5.17 2.84 14.84
N SER A 74 -3.84 2.88 14.79
CA SER A 74 -3.10 3.89 14.07
C SER A 74 -2.17 3.18 13.09
N HIS A 75 -2.04 3.78 11.93
CA HIS A 75 -1.06 3.43 10.91
C HIS A 75 0.13 4.38 11.03
N TYR A 76 1.21 4.06 10.32
CA TYR A 76 2.38 4.91 10.28
C TYR A 76 2.89 5.11 8.85
N PHE A 77 3.73 6.13 8.71
CA PHE A 77 4.74 6.15 7.68
C PHE A 77 6.07 6.64 8.27
N THR A 78 7.17 6.32 7.62
CA THR A 78 8.49 6.83 8.00
C THR A 78 9.29 7.20 6.76
N VAL A 79 10.16 8.20 6.92
CA VAL A 79 11.05 8.73 5.90
C VAL A 79 12.45 8.88 6.47
N HIS A 80 13.45 8.49 5.68
CA HIS A 80 14.85 8.75 5.94
C HIS A 80 15.52 9.26 4.67
N VAL A 81 16.32 10.32 4.79
CA VAL A 81 16.99 10.98 3.68
C VAL A 81 18.46 11.20 3.99
N THR A 82 19.30 10.77 3.05
CA THR A 82 20.74 10.99 2.96
C THR A 82 20.97 11.89 1.73
N PRO A 83 21.05 13.23 1.90
CA PRO A 83 20.99 14.18 0.78
C PRO A 83 22.31 14.35 0.01
N GLU A 84 23.37 13.66 0.41
CA GLU A 84 24.71 13.77 -0.16
C GLU A 84 24.70 13.58 -1.69
N PRO A 85 25.19 14.54 -2.49
CA PRO A 85 24.99 14.51 -3.95
C PRO A 85 25.58 13.29 -4.68
N HIS A 86 26.63 12.68 -4.13
CA HIS A 86 27.35 11.57 -4.75
C HIS A 86 26.72 10.19 -4.45
N CYS A 87 25.84 10.11 -3.46
CA CYS A 87 25.21 8.88 -2.98
C CYS A 87 23.79 9.13 -2.44
N SER A 88 23.08 10.12 -3.00
CA SER A 88 21.79 10.57 -2.46
C SER A 88 20.80 9.42 -2.37
N TYR A 89 20.16 9.26 -1.21
CA TYR A 89 19.20 8.21 -0.95
C TYR A 89 18.03 8.74 -0.14
N ALA A 90 16.84 8.23 -0.43
CA ALA A 90 15.65 8.46 0.37
C ALA A 90 14.81 7.18 0.42
N SER A 91 14.23 6.90 1.59
CA SER A 91 13.26 5.83 1.78
C SER A 91 11.93 6.39 2.26
N PHE A 92 10.85 5.71 1.87
CA PHE A 92 9.50 5.93 2.37
C PHE A 92 8.87 4.56 2.62
N GLU A 93 8.31 4.37 3.80
CA GLU A 93 7.60 3.14 4.19
C GLU A 93 6.28 3.50 4.85
N THR A 94 5.22 2.72 4.62
CA THR A 94 3.91 2.94 5.24
C THR A 94 3.09 1.66 5.32
N ASN A 95 2.26 1.55 6.36
CA ASN A 95 1.26 0.49 6.48
C ASN A 95 -0.19 1.00 6.37
N VAL A 96 -0.40 2.25 5.92
CA VAL A 96 -1.75 2.81 5.75
C VAL A 96 -2.50 2.01 4.65
N PRO A 97 -3.71 1.50 4.92
CA PRO A 97 -4.46 0.71 3.95
C PRO A 97 -4.88 1.54 2.72
N GLN A 98 -4.42 1.11 1.56
CA GLN A 98 -4.70 1.78 0.28
C GLN A 98 -6.14 1.49 -0.22
N LEU A 99 -6.70 0.33 0.15
CA LEU A 99 -8.06 -0.06 -0.28
C LEU A 99 -9.19 0.68 0.44
N GLN A 100 -9.01 0.97 1.72
CA GLN A 100 -10.08 1.49 2.59
C GLN A 100 -10.07 3.01 2.66
N SER A 101 -8.97 3.63 2.26
CA SER A 101 -8.83 5.08 2.33
C SER A 101 -9.24 5.79 1.04
N GLY A 102 -9.40 5.11 -0.10
CA GLY A 102 -9.79 5.76 -1.36
C GLY A 102 -8.66 6.56 -2.06
N ARG A 103 -7.41 6.46 -1.59
CA ARG A 103 -6.19 6.79 -2.37
C ARG A 103 -5.54 5.47 -2.77
N GLY A 104 -5.27 5.26 -4.05
CA GLY A 104 -4.52 4.07 -4.49
C GLY A 104 -3.03 4.15 -4.11
N ALA A 105 -2.35 2.99 -4.04
CA ALA A 105 -0.90 2.95 -3.83
C ALA A 105 -0.13 3.82 -4.83
N SER A 106 -0.61 3.89 -6.07
CA SER A 106 -0.07 4.76 -7.12
C SER A 106 -0.07 6.23 -6.72
N GLU A 107 -1.14 6.73 -6.11
CA GLU A 107 -1.26 8.14 -5.72
C GLU A 107 -0.32 8.50 -4.56
N ILE A 108 0.00 7.53 -3.69
CA ILE A 108 1.01 7.72 -2.64
C ILE A 108 2.41 7.71 -3.26
N VAL A 109 2.71 6.74 -4.12
CA VAL A 109 4.01 6.67 -4.80
C VAL A 109 4.24 7.92 -5.64
N GLU A 110 3.26 8.37 -6.42
CA GLU A 110 3.30 9.61 -7.19
C GLU A 110 3.64 10.82 -6.33
N HIS A 111 2.98 10.97 -5.17
CA HIS A 111 3.26 12.08 -4.28
C HIS A 111 4.68 12.01 -3.71
N VAL A 112 5.12 10.82 -3.26
CA VAL A 112 6.48 10.61 -2.73
C VAL A 112 7.55 10.92 -3.78
N VAL A 113 7.37 10.46 -5.03
CA VAL A 113 8.37 10.73 -6.08
C VAL A 113 8.33 12.18 -6.57
N ASP A 114 7.22 12.90 -6.43
CA ASP A 114 7.18 14.35 -6.70
C ASP A 114 7.94 15.16 -5.64
N ILE A 115 7.99 14.68 -4.39
CA ILE A 115 8.81 15.27 -3.32
C ILE A 115 10.30 15.06 -3.62
N PHE A 116 10.73 13.81 -3.80
CA PHE A 116 12.16 13.47 -3.88
C PHE A 116 12.77 13.57 -5.29
N LYS A 117 11.94 13.50 -6.33
CA LYS A 117 12.32 13.55 -7.75
C LYS A 117 13.51 12.65 -8.10
N PRO A 118 13.54 11.38 -7.63
CA PRO A 118 14.71 10.53 -7.82
C PRO A 118 14.99 10.30 -9.31
N GLY A 119 16.25 10.03 -9.67
CA GLY A 119 16.55 9.55 -11.03
C GLY A 119 15.98 8.15 -11.28
N ARG A 120 15.96 7.32 -10.24
CA ARG A 120 15.53 5.92 -10.25
C ARG A 120 14.99 5.54 -8.88
N PHE A 121 13.99 4.69 -8.81
CA PHE A 121 13.45 4.21 -7.54
C PHE A 121 12.85 2.81 -7.68
N SER A 122 12.70 2.12 -6.55
CA SER A 122 11.99 0.86 -6.45
C SER A 122 10.80 0.97 -5.50
N VAL A 123 9.80 0.13 -5.72
CA VAL A 123 8.63 -0.02 -4.85
C VAL A 123 8.46 -1.50 -4.53
N THR A 124 8.31 -1.79 -3.26
CA THR A 124 7.98 -3.13 -2.75
C THR A 124 6.62 -3.06 -2.07
N LEU A 125 5.64 -3.81 -2.59
CA LEU A 125 4.28 -3.84 -2.06
C LEU A 125 3.92 -5.24 -1.58
N PHE A 126 3.42 -5.35 -0.36
CA PHE A 126 2.86 -6.59 0.17
C PHE A 126 1.34 -6.60 -0.02
N GLU A 127 0.82 -7.55 -0.79
CA GLU A 127 -0.60 -7.73 -1.02
C GLU A 127 -1.08 -9.02 -0.37
N THR A 128 -1.98 -8.93 0.62
CA THR A 128 -2.50 -10.12 1.31
C THR A 128 -3.33 -10.98 0.35
N LYS A 129 -2.99 -12.27 0.27
CA LYS A 129 -3.78 -13.28 -0.42
C LYS A 129 -5.08 -13.54 0.34
N LYS A 130 -6.18 -13.62 -0.38
CA LYS A 130 -7.40 -14.14 0.22
C LYS A 130 -7.24 -15.63 0.46
N ARG A 131 -7.43 -16.08 1.70
CA ARG A 131 -7.69 -17.49 1.95
C ARG A 131 -9.00 -17.85 1.25
N PRO A 132 -9.08 -18.96 0.51
CA PRO A 132 -10.36 -19.44 0.01
C PRO A 132 -11.27 -19.71 1.21
N ASP A 133 -12.47 -19.13 1.20
CA ASP A 133 -13.46 -19.36 2.25
C ASP A 133 -13.82 -20.86 2.28
N THR A 134 -13.36 -21.60 3.29
CA THR A 134 -13.67 -23.03 3.48
C THR A 134 -15.11 -23.30 3.96
N ASN A 135 -15.99 -22.30 3.93
CA ASN A 135 -17.39 -22.43 4.38
C ASN A 135 -18.39 -22.58 3.21
N ALA A 136 -18.04 -23.38 2.20
CA ALA A 136 -19.04 -24.10 1.43
C ALA A 136 -19.27 -25.47 2.11
N THR A 137 -20.03 -25.45 3.19
CA THR A 137 -20.50 -26.66 3.88
C THR A 137 -21.33 -27.48 2.89
N ASN A 138 -20.78 -28.61 2.43
CA ASN A 138 -21.54 -29.66 1.77
C ASN A 138 -22.53 -30.28 2.77
N ASN A 139 -23.70 -29.66 2.92
CA ASN A 139 -24.84 -30.30 3.58
C ASN A 139 -25.65 -31.07 2.53
N ASN A 140 -25.10 -32.19 2.03
CA ASN A 140 -25.93 -33.28 1.51
C ASN A 140 -26.03 -34.33 2.61
N SER A 141 -26.90 -34.06 3.59
CA SER A 141 -27.51 -35.11 4.39
C SER A 141 -28.70 -35.62 3.59
N THR A 142 -28.53 -36.74 2.90
CA THR A 142 -29.65 -37.58 2.48
C THR A 142 -29.52 -38.89 3.24
N ASP A 143 -30.15 -38.91 4.41
CA ASP A 143 -30.54 -40.14 5.07
C ASP A 143 -31.97 -40.46 4.60
N ASN A 144 -32.13 -41.43 3.70
CA ASN A 144 -33.29 -42.30 3.69
C ASN A 144 -33.09 -43.51 2.77
N THR A 145 -33.57 -44.63 3.28
CA THR A 145 -33.37 -46.01 2.87
C THR A 145 -34.46 -46.54 1.93
N ASN A 146 -34.12 -47.66 1.28
CA ASN A 146 -34.99 -48.74 0.74
C ASN A 146 -35.45 -48.73 -0.74
N ASP A 147 -34.93 -49.76 -1.43
CA ASP A 147 -35.58 -50.78 -2.28
C ASP A 147 -36.21 -50.48 -3.67
N VAL A 148 -35.52 -51.04 -4.68
CA VAL A 148 -35.94 -52.06 -5.67
C VAL A 148 -37.05 -51.76 -6.73
N ASN A 149 -36.64 -51.98 -8.00
CA ASN A 149 -37.38 -52.27 -9.24
C ASN A 149 -37.96 -51.15 -10.13
N GLY A 150 -37.58 -51.19 -11.43
CA GLY A 150 -38.54 -51.08 -12.54
C GLY A 150 -38.40 -49.91 -13.53
N ALA A 151 -37.99 -50.26 -14.76
CA ALA A 151 -38.54 -49.80 -16.04
C ALA A 151 -38.40 -48.33 -16.52
N VAL A 152 -37.79 -48.22 -17.72
CA VAL A 152 -38.05 -47.29 -18.84
C VAL A 152 -39.04 -46.13 -18.66
N SER A 153 -38.60 -44.91 -19.00
CA SER A 153 -39.24 -44.07 -20.05
C SER A 153 -38.53 -42.74 -20.25
N ALA A 154 -38.36 -42.37 -21.52
CA ALA A 154 -37.95 -41.05 -21.97
C ALA A 154 -38.94 -39.96 -21.52
N SER A 155 -38.45 -38.76 -21.22
CA SER A 155 -39.23 -37.52 -21.35
C SER A 155 -38.33 -36.28 -21.34
N ASN A 156 -38.34 -35.63 -22.49
CA ASN A 156 -37.90 -34.27 -22.77
C ASN A 156 -38.56 -33.26 -21.80
N ARG A 157 -37.78 -32.41 -21.13
CA ARG A 157 -38.28 -31.15 -20.55
C ARG A 157 -37.29 -30.02 -20.76
N ASN A 158 -37.70 -29.14 -21.66
CA ASN A 158 -37.25 -27.77 -21.82
C ASN A 158 -37.46 -27.00 -20.51
N ALA A 159 -36.41 -26.41 -19.95
CA ALA A 159 -36.51 -25.50 -18.80
C ALA A 159 -35.60 -24.29 -19.05
N ASN A 160 -36.27 -23.18 -19.36
CA ASN A 160 -35.74 -21.83 -19.49
C ASN A 160 -35.16 -21.39 -18.13
N GLY A 161 -33.88 -21.68 -17.89
CA GLY A 161 -33.16 -21.29 -16.68
C GLY A 161 -32.66 -19.85 -16.78
N LYS A 162 -33.44 -18.88 -16.26
CA LYS A 162 -32.88 -17.58 -15.89
C LYS A 162 -31.83 -17.82 -14.81
N SER A 163 -30.56 -17.63 -15.17
CA SER A 163 -29.43 -17.72 -14.26
C SER A 163 -29.58 -16.68 -13.14
N HIS A 164 -29.89 -17.13 -11.94
CA HIS A 164 -29.72 -16.35 -10.73
C HIS A 164 -28.22 -16.15 -10.52
N GLN A 165 -27.67 -15.07 -11.09
CA GLN A 165 -26.31 -14.64 -10.79
C GLN A 165 -26.22 -14.28 -9.30
N SER A 166 -25.46 -15.09 -8.57
CA SER A 166 -25.13 -14.90 -7.16
C SER A 166 -24.56 -13.49 -6.94
N HIS A 167 -25.10 -12.75 -5.97
CA HIS A 167 -24.55 -11.47 -5.53
C HIS A 167 -23.06 -11.56 -5.12
N GLY A 168 -22.56 -12.76 -4.80
CA GLY A 168 -21.15 -13.04 -4.53
C GLY A 168 -20.25 -12.90 -5.76
N ASP A 169 -20.69 -13.41 -6.90
CA ASP A 169 -19.91 -13.40 -8.15
C ASP A 169 -19.70 -11.96 -8.64
N GLN A 170 -20.76 -11.13 -8.60
CA GLN A 170 -20.67 -9.72 -8.98
C GLN A 170 -19.74 -8.91 -8.07
N ARG A 171 -19.66 -9.23 -6.77
CA ARG A 171 -18.74 -8.57 -5.82
C ARG A 171 -17.28 -8.99 -6.06
N GLN A 172 -17.04 -10.24 -6.44
CA GLN A 172 -15.72 -10.75 -6.76
C GLN A 172 -15.20 -10.19 -8.09
N LEU A 173 -16.04 -10.15 -9.13
CA LEU A 173 -15.75 -9.53 -10.43
C LEU A 173 -15.37 -8.04 -10.26
N LYS A 174 -16.17 -7.26 -9.52
CA LYS A 174 -15.86 -5.85 -9.24
C LYS A 174 -14.54 -5.65 -8.50
N ARG A 175 -14.20 -6.54 -7.55
CA ARG A 175 -12.92 -6.46 -6.80
C ARG A 175 -11.71 -6.81 -7.68
N ASN A 176 -11.82 -7.84 -8.51
CA ASN A 176 -10.74 -8.25 -9.42
C ASN A 176 -10.46 -7.17 -10.46
N GLN A 177 -11.52 -6.55 -10.99
CA GLN A 177 -11.40 -5.41 -11.90
C GLN A 177 -10.72 -4.22 -11.20
N ASN A 178 -11.04 -3.95 -9.94
CA ASN A 178 -10.37 -2.89 -9.15
C ASN A 178 -8.88 -3.20 -8.88
N ALA A 179 -8.50 -4.47 -8.73
CA ALA A 179 -7.08 -4.86 -8.58
C ALA A 179 -6.31 -4.66 -9.89
N ALA A 180 -6.88 -5.06 -11.03
CA ALA A 180 -6.28 -4.86 -12.35
C ALA A 180 -6.09 -3.36 -12.67
N VAL A 181 -7.09 -2.53 -12.39
CA VAL A 181 -6.98 -1.06 -12.57
C VAL A 181 -5.89 -0.45 -11.68
N ARG A 182 -5.67 -0.98 -10.48
CA ARG A 182 -4.60 -0.49 -9.58
C ARG A 182 -3.22 -0.89 -10.07
N ASP A 183 -3.06 -2.12 -10.56
CA ASP A 183 -1.82 -2.57 -11.18
C ASP A 183 -1.51 -1.71 -12.41
N GLU A 184 -2.53 -1.40 -13.22
CA GLU A 184 -2.39 -0.50 -14.39
C GLU A 184 -1.98 0.93 -14.01
N LYS A 185 -2.43 1.47 -12.87
CA LYS A 185 -1.97 2.78 -12.41
C LYS A 185 -0.51 2.77 -11.97
N MET A 186 -0.07 1.70 -11.28
CA MET A 186 1.34 1.52 -10.91
C MET A 186 2.24 1.34 -12.13
N GLU A 187 1.67 0.95 -13.25
CA GLU A 187 2.31 0.80 -14.55
C GLU A 187 2.77 2.13 -15.15
N ARG A 188 2.11 3.25 -14.80
CA ARG A 188 2.33 4.59 -15.36
C ARG A 188 2.43 5.65 -14.25
N ILE A 189 3.59 5.72 -13.61
CA ILE A 189 3.93 6.85 -12.72
C ILE A 189 4.37 8.05 -13.58
N PRO A 190 3.73 9.23 -13.50
CA PRO A 190 4.07 10.39 -14.32
C PRO A 190 5.55 10.78 -14.21
N GLY A 191 6.20 10.99 -15.36
CA GLY A 191 7.64 11.34 -15.42
C GLY A 191 8.60 10.15 -15.30
N TYR A 192 8.08 8.94 -15.05
CA TYR A 192 8.86 7.72 -14.88
C TYR A 192 8.37 6.60 -15.79
N ARG A 193 9.30 5.75 -16.21
CA ARG A 193 9.03 4.49 -16.92
C ARG A 193 9.35 3.33 -16.00
N ARG A 194 8.46 2.35 -15.92
CA ARG A 194 8.73 1.10 -15.22
C ARG A 194 9.66 0.22 -16.08
N ILE A 195 10.74 -0.24 -15.47
CA ILE A 195 11.76 -1.10 -16.09
C ILE A 195 11.52 -2.57 -15.78
N ASP A 196 11.15 -2.88 -14.54
CA ASP A 196 11.03 -4.25 -14.05
C ASP A 196 9.81 -4.42 -13.13
N ARG A 197 9.28 -5.64 -13.11
CA ARG A 197 8.19 -6.07 -12.23
C ARG A 197 8.39 -7.55 -11.89
N ILE A 198 8.60 -7.82 -10.61
CA ILE A 198 8.79 -9.17 -10.08
C ILE A 198 7.70 -9.43 -9.04
N VAL A 199 7.05 -10.59 -9.11
CA VAL A 199 6.07 -11.04 -8.12
C VAL A 199 6.61 -12.29 -7.46
N HIS A 200 6.72 -12.26 -6.13
CA HIS A 200 7.04 -13.44 -5.33
C HIS A 200 5.80 -13.91 -4.56
N ASP A 201 5.50 -15.19 -4.71
CA ASP A 201 4.50 -15.89 -3.91
C ASP A 201 5.09 -16.19 -2.53
N LEU A 202 4.55 -15.56 -1.50
CA LEU A 202 4.83 -15.87 -0.10
C LEU A 202 3.56 -16.43 0.56
N ASP A 203 3.73 -17.20 1.63
CA ASP A 203 2.59 -17.76 2.36
C ASP A 203 1.68 -16.64 2.90
N GLY A 204 0.50 -16.50 2.31
CA GLY A 204 -0.47 -15.49 2.64
C GLY A 204 -0.27 -14.10 2.00
N TYR A 205 0.79 -13.87 1.22
CA TYR A 205 1.06 -12.57 0.58
C TYR A 205 1.69 -12.70 -0.81
N ASP A 206 1.36 -11.80 -1.72
CA ASP A 206 2.18 -11.53 -2.90
C ASP A 206 3.11 -10.34 -2.59
N LEU A 207 4.41 -10.54 -2.75
CA LEU A 207 5.40 -9.46 -2.73
C LEU A 207 5.61 -8.98 -4.15
N VAL A 208 5.14 -7.78 -4.46
CA VAL A 208 5.28 -7.17 -5.78
C VAL A 208 6.38 -6.11 -5.74
N PHE A 209 7.51 -6.42 -6.37
CA PHE A 209 8.60 -5.49 -6.61
C PHE A 209 8.44 -4.81 -7.97
N ARG A 210 8.66 -3.50 -8.03
CA ARG A 210 8.72 -2.72 -9.27
C ARG A 210 9.92 -1.78 -9.24
N TYR A 211 10.57 -1.60 -10.39
CA TYR A 211 11.69 -0.68 -10.55
C TYR A 211 11.40 0.33 -11.66
N TYR A 212 11.74 1.59 -11.43
CA TYR A 212 11.42 2.72 -12.30
C TYR A 212 12.64 3.60 -12.55
N GLU A 213 12.67 4.21 -13.73
CA GLU A 213 13.63 5.25 -14.10
C GLU A 213 12.92 6.49 -14.60
N ARG A 214 13.46 7.67 -14.30
CA ARG A 214 12.93 8.93 -14.82
C ARG A 214 13.08 8.97 -16.34
N ASN A 215 12.12 9.56 -17.04
CA ASN A 215 12.09 9.52 -18.51
C ASN A 215 13.30 10.21 -19.18
N ASP A 216 13.91 11.17 -18.50
CA ASP A 216 15.12 11.89 -18.92
C ASP A 216 16.42 11.24 -18.41
N TRP A 217 16.35 10.07 -17.75
CA TRP A 217 17.52 9.40 -17.20
C TRP A 217 18.48 8.96 -18.32
N ARG A 218 19.71 9.50 -18.31
CA ARG A 218 20.70 9.29 -19.39
C ARG A 218 21.69 8.15 -19.15
N GLY A 219 21.49 7.33 -18.11
CA GLY A 219 22.25 6.12 -17.86
C GLY A 219 23.29 6.18 -16.73
N GLY A 220 23.83 4.99 -16.43
CA GLY A 220 24.64 4.65 -15.27
C GLY A 220 24.10 3.36 -14.66
N ALA A 221 24.94 2.35 -14.39
CA ALA A 221 24.48 1.06 -13.88
C ALA A 221 23.64 1.25 -12.59
N PRO A 222 22.57 0.46 -12.37
CA PRO A 222 21.98 0.32 -11.04
C PRO A 222 23.10 -0.03 -10.07
N ARG A 223 23.39 0.83 -9.10
CA ARG A 223 24.40 0.54 -8.07
C ARG A 223 23.73 -0.37 -7.04
N ILE A 224 23.56 -1.64 -7.39
CA ILE A 224 23.24 -2.71 -6.44
C ILE A 224 24.51 -3.52 -6.29
N GLY A 225 25.13 -3.44 -5.11
CA GLY A 225 26.36 -4.17 -4.79
C GLY A 225 27.56 -3.70 -5.61
N GLU A 226 28.31 -2.72 -5.08
CA GLU A 226 29.71 -2.57 -5.52
C GLU A 226 30.44 -3.88 -5.24
N HIS A 227 30.79 -4.61 -6.31
CA HIS A 227 31.95 -5.48 -6.30
C HIS A 227 32.73 -5.21 -7.58
N VAL A 228 33.79 -4.41 -7.44
CA VAL A 228 35.06 -4.70 -8.09
C VAL A 228 36.13 -4.44 -7.03
N LEU A 229 36.55 -5.52 -6.36
CA LEU A 229 37.87 -5.57 -5.74
C LEU A 229 38.92 -5.65 -6.85
#